data_AF-A0A2W5V267-F1
#
_entry.id   AF-A0A2W5V267-F1
#
_cell.length_a   1.000
_cell.length_b   1.000
_cell.length_c   1.000
_cell.angle_alpha   90.00
_cell.angle_beta   90.00
_cell.angle_gamma   90.00
#
_symmetry.space_group_name_H-M   'P 1'
#
loop_
_entity.id
_entity.type
_entity.pdbx_description
1 polymer ?
#
loop_
_entity_poly.entity_id
_entity_poly.type
_entity_poly.pdbx_seq_one_letter_code
_entity_poly.pdbx_strand_id
1 'polypeptide(L)'
;MWDCFNSAQTYAAAFEVNEAAMRAGFMPDEATTLSLALAELASRAVSQARGGVASVFFSSDGWRLEVCDAGPALNAPPTLTVSGQLSSLRVHRRTTGGSLVVAQYTRRASA
;
A
#
# COMPACT_ATOMS: atom_id res chain seq x y z
N MET A 1 -2.70 -7.62 9.38
CA MET A 1 -1.53 -8.01 8.59
C MET A 1 -2.06 -8.84 7.42
N TRP A 2 -1.77 -8.48 6.17
CA TRP A 2 -2.23 -9.24 4.99
C TRP A 2 -1.04 -10.02 4.42
N ASP A 3 -0.97 -11.30 4.81
CA ASP A 3 0.29 -12.04 4.73
C ASP A 3 0.69 -12.49 3.32
N CYS A 4 -0.24 -12.68 2.38
CA CYS A 4 0.06 -13.07 1.00
C CYS A 4 -1.05 -12.60 0.05
N PHE A 5 -0.70 -12.07 -1.12
CA PHE A 5 -1.66 -11.84 -2.21
C PHE A 5 -1.18 -12.46 -3.54
N ASN A 6 -2.13 -13.04 -4.27
CA ASN A 6 -2.00 -13.47 -5.66
C ASN A 6 -3.00 -12.71 -6.55
N SER A 7 -3.00 -12.98 -7.87
CA SER A 7 -3.88 -12.28 -8.83
C SER A 7 -5.37 -12.25 -8.44
N ALA A 8 -5.86 -13.32 -7.80
CA ALA A 8 -7.27 -13.41 -7.39
C ALA A 8 -7.57 -12.63 -6.10
N GLN A 9 -6.56 -12.35 -5.28
CA GLN A 9 -6.71 -11.76 -3.94
C GLN A 9 -6.46 -10.25 -3.91
N THR A 10 -5.79 -9.69 -4.93
CA THR A 10 -5.43 -8.27 -4.98
C THR A 10 -6.62 -7.33 -4.73
N TYR A 11 -7.73 -7.52 -5.43
CA TYR A 11 -8.91 -6.65 -5.30
C TYR A 11 -9.69 -6.89 -4.00
N ALA A 12 -9.75 -8.14 -3.53
CA ALA A 12 -10.36 -8.47 -2.25
C ALA A 12 -9.61 -7.79 -1.09
N ALA A 13 -8.27 -7.85 -1.11
CA ALA A 13 -7.44 -7.18 -0.12
C ALA A 13 -7.64 -5.65 -0.15
N ALA A 14 -7.71 -5.04 -1.33
CA ALA A 14 -7.96 -3.60 -1.47
C ALA A 14 -9.32 -3.18 -0.86
N PHE A 15 -10.37 -3.99 -1.05
CA PHE A 15 -11.68 -3.73 -0.45
C PHE A 15 -11.64 -3.88 1.08
N GLU A 16 -11.08 -4.97 1.60
CA GLU A 16 -10.97 -5.21 3.05
C GLU A 16 -10.19 -4.09 3.76
N VAL A 17 -9.14 -3.58 3.12
CA VAL A 17 -8.32 -2.48 3.67
C VAL A 17 -9.10 -1.17 3.70
N ASN A 18 -9.95 -0.91 2.70
CA ASN A 18 -10.84 0.24 2.72
C ASN A 18 -11.78 0.18 3.93
N GLU A 19 -12.45 -0.96 4.14
CA GLU A 19 -13.35 -1.15 5.28
C GLU A 19 -12.62 -1.07 6.62
N ALA A 20 -11.39 -1.59 6.69
CA ALA A 20 -10.56 -1.50 7.89
C ALA A 20 -10.17 -0.04 8.21
N ALA A 21 -9.82 0.75 7.19
CA ALA A 21 -9.51 2.16 7.35
C ALA A 21 -10.75 2.96 7.81
N MET A 22 -11.91 2.72 7.19
CA MET A 22 -13.17 3.34 7.59
C MET A 22 -13.52 3.00 9.06
N ARG A 23 -13.37 1.74 9.47
CA ARG A 23 -13.57 1.30 10.86
C ARG A 23 -12.55 1.92 11.83
N ALA A 24 -11.35 2.24 11.36
CA ALA A 24 -10.32 2.94 12.13
C ALA A 24 -10.54 4.46 12.19
N GLY A 25 -11.64 4.99 11.64
CA GLY A 25 -12.00 6.41 11.71
C GLY A 25 -11.29 7.27 10.66
N PHE A 26 -10.83 6.66 9.55
CA PHE A 26 -10.36 7.42 8.39
C PHE A 26 -11.52 7.96 7.58
N MET A 27 -11.32 9.15 7.00
CA MET A 27 -12.29 9.74 6.08
C MET A 27 -12.37 8.90 4.80
N PRO A 28 -13.51 8.90 4.08
CA PRO A 28 -13.68 8.09 2.89
C PRO A 28 -12.60 8.27 1.82
N ASP A 29 -12.10 9.49 1.64
CA ASP A 29 -11.02 9.81 0.71
C ASP A 29 -9.67 9.23 1.18
N GLU A 30 -9.37 9.29 2.48
CA GLU A 30 -8.19 8.68 3.09
C GLU A 30 -8.20 7.15 2.95
N ALA A 31 -9.36 6.52 3.19
CA ALA A 31 -9.55 5.08 3.05
C ALA A 31 -9.47 4.63 1.58
N THR A 32 -10.06 5.40 0.66
CA THR A 32 -10.01 5.15 -0.79
C THR A 32 -8.58 5.25 -1.30
N THR A 33 -7.83 6.24 -0.82
CA THR A 33 -6.41 6.38 -1.14
C THR A 33 -5.64 5.10 -0.83
N LEU A 34 -5.75 4.61 0.41
CA LEU A 34 -5.01 3.45 0.86
C LEU A 34 -5.40 2.21 0.04
N SER A 35 -6.69 2.04 -0.24
CA SER A 35 -7.22 0.95 -1.06
C SER A 35 -6.62 0.96 -2.48
N LEU A 36 -6.60 2.12 -3.14
CA LEU A 36 -5.98 2.29 -4.45
C LEU A 36 -4.47 2.06 -4.41
N ALA A 37 -3.80 2.54 -3.35
CA ALA A 37 -2.38 2.33 -3.14
C ALA A 37 -2.01 0.85 -3.03
N LEU A 38 -2.79 0.10 -2.27
CA LEU A 38 -2.62 -1.34 -2.18
C LEU A 38 -2.91 -2.03 -3.51
N ALA A 39 -4.02 -1.69 -4.18
CA ALA A 39 -4.41 -2.33 -5.43
C ALA A 39 -3.33 -2.17 -6.52
N GLU A 40 -2.76 -0.98 -6.68
CA GLU A 40 -1.69 -0.74 -7.64
C GLU A 40 -0.43 -1.54 -7.30
N LEU A 41 0.08 -1.42 -6.07
CA LEU A 41 1.33 -2.05 -5.65
C LEU A 41 1.22 -3.58 -5.65
N ALA A 42 0.09 -4.12 -5.19
CA ALA A 42 -0.16 -5.55 -5.21
C ALA A 42 -0.32 -6.07 -6.65
N SER A 43 -0.99 -5.34 -7.54
CA SER A 43 -1.09 -5.72 -8.97
C SER A 43 0.28 -5.79 -9.64
N ARG A 44 1.19 -4.87 -9.30
CA ARG A 44 2.57 -4.86 -9.81
C ARG A 44 3.37 -6.04 -9.29
N ALA A 45 3.34 -6.28 -7.98
CA ALA A 45 4.00 -7.43 -7.36
C ALA A 45 3.48 -8.77 -7.93
N VAL A 46 2.19 -8.91 -8.17
CA VAL A 46 1.61 -10.09 -8.84
C VAL A 46 2.13 -10.23 -10.27
N SER A 47 1.99 -9.18 -11.07
CA SER A 47 2.28 -9.23 -12.52
C SER A 47 3.75 -9.50 -12.83
N GLN A 48 4.65 -9.07 -11.94
CA GLN A 48 6.10 -9.05 -12.23
C GLN A 48 6.93 -9.93 -11.28
N ALA A 49 6.41 -10.27 -10.09
CA ALA A 49 7.09 -11.11 -9.10
C ALA A 49 6.27 -12.35 -8.67
N ARG A 50 5.12 -12.61 -9.30
CA ARG A 50 4.19 -13.72 -9.02
C ARG A 50 3.53 -13.67 -7.64
N GLY A 51 3.56 -12.53 -6.97
CA GLY A 51 2.90 -12.31 -5.69
C GLY A 51 3.75 -11.49 -4.72
N GLY A 52 3.21 -11.24 -3.53
CA GLY A 52 3.87 -10.48 -2.50
C GLY A 52 3.11 -10.49 -1.17
N VAL A 53 3.61 -9.70 -0.23
CA VAL A 53 3.06 -9.49 1.11
C VAL A 53 2.75 -8.02 1.29
N ALA A 54 1.60 -7.69 1.87
CA ALA A 54 1.23 -6.31 2.16
C ALA A 54 0.93 -6.11 3.65
N SER A 55 1.58 -5.14 4.28
CA SER A 55 1.31 -4.75 5.65
C SER A 55 0.79 -3.32 5.70
N VAL A 56 -0.32 -3.13 6.40
CA VAL A 56 -0.91 -1.81 6.61
C VAL A 56 -0.89 -1.51 8.10
N PHE A 57 -0.44 -0.31 8.44
CA PHE A 57 -0.36 0.20 9.79
C PHE A 57 -1.18 1.48 9.87
N PHE A 58 -2.11 1.52 10.84
CA PHE A 58 -2.92 2.70 11.14
C PHE A 58 -2.36 3.41 12.37
N SER A 59 -2.41 4.74 12.35
CA SER A 59 -2.04 5.61 13.48
C SER A 59 -2.98 6.82 13.52
N SER A 60 -2.94 7.60 14.60
CA SER A 60 -3.69 8.86 14.70
C SER A 60 -3.35 9.84 13.58
N ASP A 61 -2.09 9.81 13.14
CA ASP A 61 -1.50 10.81 12.25
C ASP A 61 -1.60 10.41 10.78
N GLY A 62 -2.14 9.21 10.49
CA GLY A 62 -2.21 8.68 9.13
C GLY A 62 -1.99 7.18 9.06
N TRP A 63 -1.65 6.68 7.88
CA TRP A 63 -1.39 5.26 7.65
C TRP A 63 -0.07 5.03 6.91
N ARG A 64 0.47 3.82 7.07
CA ARG A 64 1.65 3.33 6.36
C ARG A 64 1.30 2.01 5.70
N LEU A 65 1.56 1.91 4.40
CA LEU A 65 1.45 0.71 3.60
C LEU A 65 2.84 0.23 3.23
N GLU A 66 3.11 -1.04 3.44
CA GLU A 66 4.32 -1.73 3.04
C GLU A 66 3.95 -2.87 2.12
N VAL A 67 4.55 -2.91 0.92
CA VAL A 67 4.37 -4.02 -0.01
C VAL A 67 5.74 -4.60 -0.33
N CYS A 68 5.92 -5.87 -0.03
CA CYS A 68 7.13 -6.62 -0.32
C CYS A 68 6.85 -7.66 -1.40
N ASP A 69 7.77 -7.82 -2.35
CA ASP A 69 7.78 -8.95 -3.25
C ASP A 69 9.19 -9.54 -3.41
N ALA A 70 9.27 -10.68 -4.12
CA ALA A 70 10.52 -11.39 -4.36
C ALA A 70 11.24 -10.95 -5.65
N GLY A 71 10.73 -9.95 -6.37
CA GLY A 71 11.23 -9.54 -7.68
C GLY A 71 11.69 -8.07 -7.74
N PRO A 72 12.10 -7.60 -8.93
CA PRO A 72 12.45 -6.18 -9.14
C PRO A 72 11.20 -5.30 -9.37
N ALA A 73 9.99 -5.83 -9.17
CA ALA A 73 8.75 -5.29 -9.73
C ALA A 73 8.37 -3.89 -9.20
N LEU A 74 8.82 -3.62 -7.99
CA LEU A 74 8.50 -2.40 -7.26
C LEU A 74 9.53 -1.28 -7.45
N ASN A 75 10.44 -1.42 -8.42
CA ASN A 75 11.53 -0.45 -8.65
C ASN A 75 11.08 0.93 -9.15
N ALA A 76 9.94 1.02 -9.85
CA ALA A 76 9.38 2.30 -10.25
C ALA A 76 8.44 2.85 -9.15
N PRO A 77 8.45 4.16 -8.87
CA PRO A 77 7.48 4.75 -7.96
C PRO A 77 6.05 4.50 -8.47
N PRO A 78 5.06 4.19 -7.61
CA PRO A 78 3.65 4.18 -7.99
C PRO A 78 3.22 5.47 -8.69
N THR A 79 2.29 5.30 -9.63
CA THR A 79 1.67 6.38 -10.41
C THR A 79 0.51 7.07 -9.67
N LEU A 80 0.25 6.69 -8.41
CA LEU A 80 -0.84 7.24 -7.61
C LEU A 80 -0.74 8.75 -7.40
N THR A 81 -1.58 9.48 -8.14
CA THR A 81 -2.06 10.80 -7.78
C THR A 81 -3.19 10.64 -6.78
N VAL A 82 -2.92 10.96 -5.53
CA VAL A 82 -3.92 10.95 -4.47
C VAL A 82 -4.34 12.38 -4.16
N SER A 83 -5.62 12.62 -3.88
CA SER A 83 -6.14 13.86 -3.28
C SER A 83 -5.52 14.21 -1.92
N GLY A 84 -4.80 13.27 -1.29
CA GLY A 84 -4.05 13.45 -0.05
C GLY A 84 -2.55 13.70 -0.26
N GLN A 85 -1.89 14.31 0.72
CA GLN A 85 -0.44 14.54 0.65
C GLN A 85 0.30 13.24 1.02
N LEU A 86 0.67 12.45 0.00
CA LEU A 86 1.57 11.31 0.19
C LEU A 86 2.89 11.84 0.77
N SER A 87 3.15 11.52 2.03
CA SER A 87 4.25 12.12 2.81
C SER A 87 5.60 11.52 2.45
N SER A 88 5.63 10.24 2.09
CA SER A 88 6.84 9.59 1.59
C SER A 88 6.52 8.31 0.83
N LEU A 89 7.31 8.06 -0.20
CA LEU A 89 7.35 6.81 -0.94
C LEU A 89 8.81 6.35 -0.99
N ARG A 90 9.10 5.18 -0.44
CA ARG A 90 10.45 4.61 -0.44
C ARG A 90 10.45 3.21 -1.04
N VAL A 91 11.42 2.95 -1.92
CA VAL A 91 11.69 1.61 -2.45
C VAL A 91 13.01 1.13 -1.88
N HIS A 92 12.98 0.03 -1.14
CA HIS A 92 14.16 -0.63 -0.58
C HIS A 92 14.40 -1.96 -1.28
N ARG A 93 15.63 -2.19 -1.73
CA ARG A 93 16.05 -3.52 -2.17
C ARG A 93 16.51 -4.33 -0.97
N ARG A 94 15.98 -5.54 -0.80
CA ARG A 94 16.53 -6.48 0.17
C ARG A 94 17.79 -7.10 -0.42
N THR A 95 18.77 -7.42 0.42
CA THR A 95 20.02 -8.11 0.03
C THR A 95 19.76 -9.43 -0.69
N THR A 96 18.58 -10.03 -0.49
CA THR A 96 18.11 -11.25 -1.15
C THR A 96 17.49 -11.03 -2.54
N GLY A 97 17.48 -9.80 -3.06
CA GLY A 97 17.01 -9.47 -4.41
C GLY A 97 15.55 -9.02 -4.53
N GLY A 98 14.75 -9.16 -3.46
CA GLY A 98 13.36 -8.67 -3.41
C GLY A 98 13.25 -7.16 -3.19
N SER A 99 12.07 -6.61 -3.45
CA SER A 99 11.78 -5.18 -3.30
C SER A 99 10.71 -4.93 -2.24
N LEU A 100 10.88 -3.84 -1.48
CA LEU A 100 9.92 -3.32 -0.50
C LEU A 100 9.55 -1.89 -0.90
N VAL A 101 8.27 -1.64 -1.17
CA VAL A 101 7.73 -0.29 -1.25
C VAL A 101 7.07 0.07 0.06
N VAL A 102 7.38 1.26 0.56
CA VAL A 102 6.70 1.89 1.69
C VAL A 102 6.01 3.15 1.17
N ALA A 103 4.69 3.19 1.27
CA ALA A 103 3.87 4.37 1.02
C ALA A 103 3.31 4.86 2.35
N GLN A 104 3.51 6.14 2.66
CA GLN A 104 3.03 6.73 3.90
C GLN A 104 2.16 7.96 3.61
N TYR A 105 0.98 7.97 4.22
CA TYR A 105 0.09 9.12 4.25
C TYR A 105 0.11 9.73 5.63
N THR A 106 0.26 11.05 5.68
CA THR A 106 0.15 11.82 6.91
C THR A 106 -1.02 12.78 6.74
N ARG A 107 -1.91 12.79 7.73
CA ARG A 107 -3.01 13.75 7.81
C ARG A 107 -2.42 15.16 7.85
N ARG A 108 -3.07 16.10 7.16
CA ARG A 108 -2.78 17.51 7.44
C ARG A 108 -3.23 17.80 8.87
N ALA A 109 -2.38 18.44 9.66
CA ALA A 109 -2.79 18.95 10.95
C ALA A 109 -4.01 19.85 10.73
N SER A 110 -5.11 19.56 11.42
CA SER A 110 -6.24 20.48 11.53
C SER A 110 -5.71 21.75 12.18
N ALA A 111 -5.68 22.84 11.42
CA ALA A 111 -5.39 24.17 11.93
C ALA A 111 -6.53 24.67 12.81
#